data_AF-A0A3A0DP89-F1
#
_entry.id   AF-A0A3A0DP89-F1
#
_cell.length_a   1.000
_cell.length_b   1.000
_cell.length_c   1.000
_cell.angle_alpha   90.00
_cell.angle_beta   90.00
_cell.angle_gamma   90.00
#
_symmetry.space_group_name_H-M   'P 1'
#
loop_
_entity.id
_entity.type
_entity.pdbx_description
1 polymer ?
#
loop_
_entity_poly.entity_id
_entity_poly.type
_entity_poly.pdbx_seq_one_letter_code
_entity_poly.pdbx_strand_id
1 'polypeptide(L)'
;MIVQPAENPVLFTIGGSAMKRANIVVAVVVVVVVVAVAGWALPVYADYSVTRSGAWPASWPAELEPLRKEARTLEGPMVLYLHHAIAFSDRAAFEAAWPHLLKVRSPGAPIVLRRGASFWLGGGKAAGVCIHTPPAGEEPLVDAKQVNGRWAKTVYIELIVDGEIVDLNRIALPREAVVIDERFEEGKGKR
;
A
#
# COMPACT_ATOMS: atom_id res chain seq x y z
N MET A 1 96.22 19.17 40.91
CA MET A 1 95.58 18.59 39.71
C MET A 1 94.16 18.23 40.12
N ILE A 2 93.19 18.90 39.49
CA ILE A 2 91.74 18.83 39.71
C ILE A 2 91.19 17.60 39.00
N VAL A 3 90.31 16.80 39.63
CA VAL A 3 89.20 16.12 38.92
C VAL A 3 88.05 15.86 39.91
N GLN A 4 86.91 16.54 39.72
CA GLN A 4 85.61 16.11 40.23
C GLN A 4 85.01 15.07 39.30
N PRO A 5 84.21 14.11 39.82
CA PRO A 5 83.02 13.70 39.10
C PRO A 5 81.86 13.39 40.06
N ALA A 6 80.59 13.33 39.67
CA ALA A 6 79.82 13.80 38.53
C ALA A 6 78.36 13.52 38.94
N GLU A 7 77.43 14.19 38.26
CA GLU A 7 76.03 14.33 38.61
C GLU A 7 75.17 13.06 38.50
N ASN A 8 74.03 13.11 39.20
CA ASN A 8 72.94 12.14 39.24
C ASN A 8 72.40 11.74 37.85
N PRO A 9 71.97 10.48 37.65
CA PRO A 9 71.02 10.16 36.60
C PRO A 9 69.57 10.37 37.10
N VAL A 10 68.87 11.24 36.39
CA VAL A 10 67.43 11.50 36.48
C VAL A 10 66.65 10.22 36.12
N LEU A 11 65.75 9.81 37.02
CA LEU A 11 64.82 8.71 36.82
C LEU A 11 63.75 9.14 35.79
N PHE A 12 63.86 8.67 34.55
CA PHE A 12 62.79 8.81 33.55
C PHE A 12 61.73 7.72 33.78
N THR A 13 60.62 8.07 34.42
CA THR A 13 59.43 7.21 34.53
C THR A 13 58.73 7.10 33.18
N ILE A 14 58.99 6.02 32.45
CA ILE A 14 58.23 5.59 31.26
C ILE A 14 56.94 4.90 31.75
N GLY A 15 55.93 5.68 32.14
CA GLY A 15 54.73 5.16 32.81
C GLY A 15 53.40 5.73 32.34
N GLY A 16 53.28 6.20 31.09
CA GLY A 16 52.08 6.96 30.65
C GLY A 16 51.43 6.56 29.32
N SER A 17 51.87 5.49 28.64
CA SER A 17 51.49 5.24 27.24
C SER A 17 50.40 4.17 27.05
N ALA A 18 50.28 3.17 27.95
CA ALA A 18 49.37 2.04 27.76
C ALA A 18 47.88 2.42 27.94
N MET A 19 47.54 3.22 28.97
CA MET A 19 46.15 3.61 29.22
C MET A 19 45.54 4.46 28.08
N LYS A 20 46.34 5.26 27.37
CA LYS A 20 45.84 6.09 26.27
C LYS A 20 45.38 5.26 25.07
N ARG A 21 46.03 4.12 24.79
CA ARG A 21 45.68 3.24 23.67
C ARG A 21 44.41 2.43 23.93
N ALA A 22 44.22 1.96 25.17
CA ALA A 22 43.00 1.23 25.56
C ALA A 22 41.75 2.12 25.44
N ASN A 23 41.84 3.38 25.87
CA ASN A 23 40.73 4.33 25.78
C ASN A 23 40.35 4.65 24.33
N ILE A 24 41.34 4.72 23.42
CA ILE A 24 41.09 4.93 21.98
C ILE A 24 40.36 3.73 21.37
N VAL A 25 40.77 2.49 21.68
CA VAL A 25 40.13 1.29 21.16
C VAL A 25 38.68 1.18 21.64
N VAL A 26 38.42 1.43 22.93
CA VAL A 26 37.05 1.42 23.48
C VAL A 26 36.18 2.49 22.83
N ALA A 27 36.70 3.72 22.66
CA ALA A 27 35.97 4.79 22.00
C ALA A 27 35.60 4.45 20.54
N VAL A 28 36.52 3.85 19.78
CA VAL A 28 36.26 3.43 18.40
C VAL A 28 35.19 2.34 18.34
N VAL A 29 35.26 1.34 19.23
CA VAL A 29 34.25 0.26 19.27
C VAL A 29 32.87 0.82 19.61
N VAL A 30 32.76 1.73 20.59
CA VAL A 30 31.49 2.37 20.94
C VAL A 30 30.92 3.15 19.76
N VAL A 31 31.75 3.94 19.06
CA VAL A 31 31.29 4.69 17.88
C VAL A 31 30.82 3.75 16.77
N VAL A 32 31.54 2.67 16.48
CA VAL A 32 31.13 1.69 15.45
C VAL A 32 29.81 1.02 15.83
N VAL A 33 29.63 0.64 17.09
CA VAL A 33 28.37 0.05 17.56
C VAL A 33 27.22 1.05 17.47
N VAL A 34 27.43 2.30 17.86
CA VAL A 34 26.39 3.35 17.77
C VAL A 34 26.01 3.62 16.32
N VAL A 35 26.99 3.71 15.40
CA VAL A 35 26.73 3.89 13.96
C VAL A 35 26.01 2.67 13.37
N ALA A 36 26.41 1.45 13.76
CA ALA A 36 25.73 0.24 13.35
C ALA A 36 24.27 0.21 13.85
N VAL A 37 24.01 0.51 15.12
CA VAL A 37 22.63 0.53 15.67
C VAL A 37 21.80 1.66 15.04
N ALA A 38 22.37 2.85 14.83
CA ALA A 38 21.69 3.97 14.21
C ALA A 38 21.36 3.72 12.73
N GLY A 39 22.22 2.99 12.01
CA GLY A 39 21.99 2.64 10.60
C GLY A 39 20.84 1.65 10.37
N TRP A 40 20.44 0.90 11.40
CA TRP A 40 19.35 -0.09 11.31
C TRP A 40 17.98 0.51 11.69
N ALA A 41 17.96 1.74 12.21
CA ALA A 41 16.75 2.45 12.61
C ALA A 41 16.21 3.39 11.52
N LEU A 42 16.60 3.21 10.25
CA LEU A 42 16.05 4.03 9.18
C LEU A 42 14.56 3.70 8.98
N PRO A 43 13.66 4.68 9.13
CA PRO A 43 12.24 4.46 8.87
C PRO A 43 12.07 4.09 7.39
N VAL A 44 11.55 2.89 7.13
CA VAL A 44 11.04 2.53 5.81
C VAL A 44 9.65 3.16 5.70
N TYR A 45 9.58 4.31 5.02
CA TYR A 45 8.30 4.93 4.70
C TYR A 45 7.67 4.18 3.52
N ALA A 46 6.49 3.64 3.75
CA ALA A 46 5.61 3.17 2.70
C ALA A 46 4.92 4.38 2.08
N ASP A 47 5.33 4.80 0.88
CA ASP A 47 4.71 5.93 0.20
C ASP A 47 3.37 5.47 -0.39
N TYR A 48 2.27 6.02 0.12
CA TYR A 48 0.94 5.75 -0.41
C TYR A 48 0.37 7.05 -0.98
N SER A 49 -0.02 7.03 -2.25
CA SER A 49 -0.63 8.18 -2.89
C SER A 49 -2.15 8.02 -2.90
N VAL A 50 -2.88 9.06 -2.50
CA VAL A 50 -4.34 9.08 -2.57
C VAL A 50 -4.77 10.39 -3.22
N THR A 51 -5.31 10.26 -4.44
CA THR A 51 -5.85 11.40 -5.18
C THR A 51 -7.37 11.47 -4.97
N ARG A 52 -7.90 12.68 -4.76
CA ARG A 52 -9.35 12.94 -4.56
C ARG A 52 -10.15 13.01 -5.87
N SER A 53 -9.60 12.42 -6.93
CA SER A 53 -10.24 12.30 -8.23
C SER A 53 -9.85 10.97 -8.86
N GLY A 54 -10.67 10.48 -9.77
CA GLY A 54 -10.37 9.32 -10.59
C GLY A 54 -9.26 9.59 -11.59
N ALA A 55 -8.17 8.84 -11.51
CA ALA A 55 -7.07 8.87 -12.48
C ALA A 55 -7.13 7.68 -13.47
N TRP A 56 -8.32 7.21 -13.83
CA TRP A 56 -8.47 6.10 -14.79
C TRP A 56 -8.16 6.54 -16.24
N PRO A 57 -7.77 5.59 -17.10
CA PRO A 57 -7.37 5.89 -18.48
C PRO A 57 -8.56 6.34 -19.34
N ALA A 58 -8.25 7.03 -20.44
CA ALA A 58 -9.24 7.51 -21.40
C ALA A 58 -9.98 6.39 -22.17
N SER A 59 -9.48 5.15 -22.09
CA SER A 59 -10.14 3.98 -22.69
C SER A 59 -11.38 3.52 -21.93
N TRP A 60 -11.59 3.99 -20.71
CA TRP A 60 -12.79 3.69 -19.95
C TRP A 60 -14.02 4.38 -20.55
N PRO A 61 -15.24 3.83 -20.33
CA PRO A 61 -16.46 4.41 -20.88
C PRO A 61 -16.64 5.89 -20.49
N ALA A 62 -16.96 6.74 -21.47
CA ALA A 62 -17.10 8.18 -21.27
C ALA A 62 -18.24 8.53 -20.29
N GLU A 63 -19.23 7.65 -20.11
CA GLU A 63 -20.32 7.86 -19.15
C GLU A 63 -19.85 7.81 -17.69
N LEU A 64 -18.66 7.27 -17.41
CA LEU A 64 -18.05 7.32 -16.09
C LEU A 64 -17.32 8.64 -15.83
N GLU A 65 -17.05 9.45 -16.86
CA GLU A 65 -16.28 10.68 -16.74
C GLU A 65 -16.87 11.70 -15.74
N PRO A 66 -18.20 11.91 -15.66
CA PRO A 66 -18.80 12.76 -14.64
C PRO A 66 -18.46 12.33 -13.20
N LEU A 67 -18.29 11.01 -12.98
CA LEU A 67 -17.97 10.44 -11.67
C LEU A 67 -16.50 10.65 -11.28
N ARG A 68 -15.64 11.11 -12.19
CA ARG A 68 -14.20 11.34 -11.94
C ARG A 68 -13.96 12.27 -10.77
N LYS A 69 -14.83 13.26 -10.56
CA LYS A 69 -14.73 14.23 -9.45
C LYS A 69 -15.08 13.62 -8.08
N GLU A 70 -15.96 12.63 -8.06
CA GLU A 70 -16.42 11.97 -6.82
C GLU A 70 -15.56 10.75 -6.47
N ALA A 71 -14.83 10.25 -7.45
CA ALA A 71 -13.93 9.13 -7.31
C ALA A 71 -12.64 9.47 -6.58
N ARG A 72 -11.97 8.44 -6.12
CA ARG A 72 -10.63 8.50 -5.52
C ARG A 72 -9.76 7.48 -6.22
N THR A 73 -8.49 7.81 -6.40
CA THR A 73 -7.48 6.85 -6.84
C THR A 73 -6.47 6.65 -5.73
N LEU A 74 -6.29 5.39 -5.34
CA LEU A 74 -5.30 4.97 -4.36
C LEU A 74 -4.21 4.17 -5.07
N GLU A 75 -2.97 4.46 -4.73
CA GLU A 75 -1.79 3.76 -5.23
C GLU A 75 -1.10 3.04 -4.07
N GLY A 76 -0.87 1.74 -4.25
CA GLY A 76 -0.24 0.89 -3.24
C GLY A 76 1.26 1.19 -3.05
N PRO A 77 1.81 1.00 -1.83
CA PRO A 77 3.18 1.42 -1.51
C PRO A 77 4.30 0.48 -1.96
N MET A 78 4.01 -0.80 -2.17
CA MET A 78 5.02 -1.80 -2.57
C MET A 78 4.98 -2.12 -4.06
N VAL A 79 3.77 -2.09 -4.63
CA VAL A 79 3.48 -2.33 -6.04
C VAL A 79 2.44 -1.29 -6.38
N LEU A 80 2.63 -0.60 -7.50
CA LEU A 80 1.80 0.53 -7.97
C LEU A 80 0.41 0.05 -8.45
N TYR A 81 -0.25 -0.81 -7.67
CA TYR A 81 -1.64 -1.17 -7.86
C TYR A 81 -2.48 0.08 -7.75
N LEU A 82 -3.28 0.34 -8.78
CA LEU A 82 -4.22 1.44 -8.79
C LEU A 82 -5.60 0.92 -8.42
N HIS A 83 -6.22 1.61 -7.47
CA HIS A 83 -7.56 1.33 -7.00
C HIS A 83 -8.43 2.56 -7.25
N HIS A 84 -9.41 2.43 -8.12
CA HIS A 84 -10.34 3.51 -8.46
C HIS A 84 -11.65 3.30 -7.70
N ALA A 85 -11.82 4.08 -6.64
CA ALA A 85 -12.95 3.98 -5.73
C ALA A 85 -13.99 5.06 -6.05
N ILE A 86 -15.22 4.67 -6.33
CA ILE A 86 -16.34 5.57 -6.63
C ILE A 86 -17.40 5.34 -5.57
N ALA A 87 -17.62 6.34 -4.73
CA ALA A 87 -18.71 6.30 -3.77
C ALA A 87 -19.96 6.90 -4.38
N PHE A 88 -21.11 6.27 -4.14
CA PHE A 88 -22.39 6.79 -4.59
C PHE A 88 -23.18 7.30 -3.39
N SER A 89 -23.82 8.45 -3.58
CA SER A 89 -24.75 9.03 -2.60
C SER A 89 -26.22 8.83 -2.99
N ASP A 90 -26.45 8.43 -4.24
CA ASP A 90 -27.76 8.24 -4.82
C ASP A 90 -27.83 6.91 -5.59
N ARG A 91 -28.97 6.24 -5.45
CA ARG A 91 -29.23 4.95 -6.09
C ARG A 91 -29.32 5.08 -7.61
N ALA A 92 -30.02 6.10 -8.12
CA ALA A 92 -30.21 6.25 -9.55
C ALA A 92 -28.88 6.53 -10.26
N ALA A 93 -28.00 7.32 -9.63
CA ALA A 93 -26.64 7.52 -10.11
C ALA A 93 -25.83 6.20 -10.18
N PHE A 94 -25.93 5.36 -9.15
CA PHE A 94 -25.28 4.04 -9.16
C PHE A 94 -25.85 3.13 -10.26
N GLU A 95 -27.17 3.00 -10.35
CA GLU A 95 -27.83 2.15 -11.35
C GLU A 95 -27.51 2.61 -12.78
N ALA A 96 -27.44 3.92 -13.02
CA ALA A 96 -27.05 4.48 -14.31
C ALA A 96 -25.58 4.19 -14.66
N ALA A 97 -24.68 4.22 -13.68
CA ALA A 97 -23.26 3.92 -13.88
C ALA A 97 -22.97 2.42 -14.03
N TRP A 98 -23.77 1.56 -13.39
CA TRP A 98 -23.50 0.13 -13.26
C TRP A 98 -23.21 -0.61 -14.57
N PRO A 99 -24.00 -0.44 -15.66
CA PRO A 99 -23.69 -1.09 -16.94
C PRO A 99 -22.36 -0.67 -17.54
N HIS A 100 -21.87 0.54 -17.24
CA HIS A 100 -20.60 1.06 -17.74
C HIS A 100 -19.43 0.59 -16.87
N LEU A 101 -19.61 0.50 -15.56
CA LEU A 101 -18.65 -0.10 -14.65
C LEU A 101 -18.36 -1.55 -15.02
N LEU A 102 -19.38 -2.32 -15.40
CA LEU A 102 -19.23 -3.70 -15.85
C LEU A 102 -18.38 -3.86 -17.13
N LYS A 103 -18.34 -2.86 -18.01
CA LYS A 103 -17.52 -2.89 -19.24
C LYS A 103 -16.02 -2.74 -18.98
N VAL A 104 -15.65 -2.17 -17.83
CA VAL A 104 -14.25 -1.94 -17.45
C VAL A 104 -13.58 -3.23 -16.97
N ARG A 105 -14.35 -4.18 -16.46
CA ARG A 105 -13.88 -5.45 -15.92
C ARG A 105 -13.28 -6.34 -17.01
N SER A 106 -12.16 -7.01 -16.72
CA SER A 106 -11.62 -8.08 -17.57
C SER A 106 -12.62 -9.24 -17.69
N PRO A 107 -12.79 -9.85 -18.87
CA PRO A 107 -13.59 -11.06 -19.03
C PRO A 107 -13.24 -12.16 -18.01
N GLY A 108 -14.29 -12.68 -17.35
CA GLY A 108 -14.16 -13.73 -16.32
C GLY A 108 -13.64 -13.25 -14.95
N ALA A 109 -13.18 -12.00 -14.81
CA ALA A 109 -12.70 -11.49 -13.53
C ALA A 109 -13.84 -11.39 -12.50
N PRO A 110 -13.58 -11.54 -11.19
CA PRO A 110 -14.64 -11.63 -10.21
C PRO A 110 -15.33 -10.28 -9.96
N ILE A 111 -16.56 -10.38 -9.45
CA ILE A 111 -17.22 -9.30 -8.71
C ILE A 111 -17.24 -9.74 -7.25
N VAL A 112 -16.49 -9.02 -6.42
CA VAL A 112 -16.38 -9.28 -4.98
C VAL A 112 -17.41 -8.44 -4.25
N LEU A 113 -18.35 -9.07 -3.55
CA LEU A 113 -19.38 -8.39 -2.79
C LEU A 113 -18.92 -8.18 -1.36
N ARG A 114 -18.95 -6.94 -0.88
CA ARG A 114 -18.65 -6.59 0.51
C ARG A 114 -19.77 -5.76 1.11
N ARG A 115 -19.83 -5.71 2.45
CA ARG A 115 -20.82 -4.92 3.20
C ARG A 115 -20.12 -4.05 4.25
N GLY A 116 -20.71 -2.89 4.52
CA GLY A 116 -20.25 -1.99 5.57
C GLY A 116 -19.26 -0.93 5.08
N ALA A 117 -18.67 -0.19 6.02
CA ALA A 117 -17.73 0.88 5.70
C ALA A 117 -16.50 0.32 4.98
N SER A 118 -16.13 0.92 3.85
CA SER A 118 -14.98 0.50 3.05
C SER A 118 -13.84 1.51 3.14
N PHE A 119 -12.63 1.00 3.33
CA PHE A 119 -11.39 1.79 3.28
C PHE A 119 -11.26 2.54 1.94
N TRP A 120 -11.56 1.86 0.83
CA TRP A 120 -11.50 2.41 -0.52
C TRP A 120 -12.36 3.66 -0.68
N LEU A 121 -13.57 3.61 -0.11
CA LEU A 121 -14.55 4.70 -0.19
C LEU A 121 -14.33 5.82 0.83
N GLY A 122 -13.22 5.79 1.58
CA GLY A 122 -12.86 6.83 2.55
C GLY A 122 -13.22 6.51 3.99
N GLY A 123 -13.37 5.23 4.33
CA GLY A 123 -13.52 4.74 5.71
C GLY A 123 -14.87 5.01 6.37
N GLY A 124 -15.71 5.89 5.81
CA GLY A 124 -17.03 6.23 6.36
C GLY A 124 -18.22 5.92 5.43
N LYS A 125 -17.96 5.52 4.19
CA LYS A 125 -19.01 5.25 3.20
C LYS A 125 -19.20 3.76 3.01
N ALA A 126 -20.47 3.34 2.92
CA ALA A 126 -20.87 1.93 2.83
C ALA A 126 -21.53 1.56 1.50
N ALA A 127 -21.56 2.48 0.54
CA ALA A 127 -22.16 2.27 -0.78
C ALA A 127 -21.22 2.74 -1.89
N GLY A 128 -20.82 1.81 -2.75
CA GLY A 128 -20.10 2.16 -3.97
C GLY A 128 -19.30 1.02 -4.56
N VAL A 129 -18.30 1.39 -5.35
CA VAL A 129 -17.50 0.46 -6.14
C VAL A 129 -16.02 0.79 -6.01
N CYS A 130 -15.18 -0.23 -5.86
CA CYS A 130 -13.74 -0.12 -6.04
C CYS A 130 -13.31 -0.99 -7.22
N ILE A 131 -12.76 -0.37 -8.25
CA ILE A 131 -12.19 -1.05 -9.40
C ILE A 131 -10.69 -1.22 -9.13
N HIS A 132 -10.27 -2.48 -9.11
CA HIS A 132 -8.88 -2.86 -8.92
C HIS A 132 -8.24 -3.07 -10.28
N THR A 133 -7.11 -2.42 -10.55
CA THR A 133 -6.35 -2.63 -11.78
C THR A 133 -4.98 -3.25 -11.47
N PRO A 134 -4.33 -3.86 -12.47
CA PRO A 134 -2.93 -4.24 -12.35
C PRO A 134 -2.03 -3.03 -12.03
N PRO A 135 -0.74 -3.29 -11.73
CA PRO A 135 0.22 -2.23 -11.48
C PRO A 135 0.31 -1.25 -12.65
N ALA A 136 0.54 0.03 -12.36
CA ALA A 136 0.71 1.06 -13.37
C ALA A 136 1.77 0.65 -14.41
N GLY A 137 1.40 0.71 -15.71
CA GLY A 137 2.27 0.30 -16.81
C GLY A 137 2.17 -1.17 -17.22
N GLU A 138 1.44 -2.01 -16.46
CA GLU A 138 1.12 -3.38 -16.86
C GLU A 138 -0.25 -3.45 -17.54
N GLU A 139 -0.32 -4.17 -18.66
CA GLU A 139 -1.61 -4.46 -19.30
C GLU A 139 -2.40 -5.49 -18.49
N PRO A 140 -3.71 -5.29 -18.30
CA PRO A 140 -4.54 -6.29 -17.66
C PRO A 140 -4.57 -7.59 -18.43
N LEU A 141 -4.47 -8.69 -17.70
CA LEU A 141 -4.78 -9.99 -18.28
C LEU A 141 -6.26 -10.03 -18.67
N VAL A 142 -6.50 -10.40 -19.92
CA VAL A 142 -7.82 -10.32 -20.57
C VAL A 142 -8.72 -11.50 -20.22
N ASP A 143 -8.19 -12.59 -19.68
CA ASP A 143 -8.96 -13.77 -19.27
C ASP A 143 -8.57 -14.21 -17.86
N ALA A 144 -9.55 -14.18 -16.95
CA ALA A 144 -9.37 -14.63 -15.57
C ALA A 144 -9.00 -16.12 -15.45
N LYS A 145 -9.25 -16.95 -16.47
CA LYS A 145 -8.78 -18.35 -16.46
C LYS A 145 -7.25 -18.45 -16.50
N GLN A 146 -6.57 -17.45 -17.05
CA GLN A 146 -5.11 -17.42 -17.16
C GLN A 146 -4.42 -17.07 -15.84
N VAL A 147 -5.11 -16.43 -14.89
CA VAL A 147 -4.49 -15.93 -13.65
C VAL A 147 -4.32 -16.98 -12.56
N ASN A 148 -4.84 -18.19 -12.69
CA ASN A 148 -4.70 -19.27 -11.69
C ASN A 148 -4.94 -18.78 -10.24
N GLY A 149 -6.01 -18.00 -10.04
CA GLY A 149 -6.32 -17.39 -8.75
C GLY A 149 -5.48 -16.15 -8.37
N ARG A 150 -4.89 -15.44 -9.34
CA ARG A 150 -4.18 -14.17 -9.14
C ARG A 150 -4.92 -12.99 -9.78
N TRP A 151 -6.16 -12.76 -9.34
CA TRP A 151 -7.04 -11.73 -9.92
C TRP A 151 -6.48 -10.30 -9.84
N ALA A 152 -5.49 -10.04 -8.96
CA ALA A 152 -4.74 -8.78 -8.91
C ALA A 152 -4.03 -8.41 -10.23
N LYS A 153 -3.89 -9.34 -11.18
CA LYS A 153 -3.37 -9.07 -12.53
C LYS A 153 -4.47 -8.82 -13.58
N THR A 154 -5.72 -8.74 -13.17
CA THR A 154 -6.88 -8.44 -14.02
C THR A 154 -7.53 -7.13 -13.56
N VAL A 155 -8.46 -6.59 -14.35
CA VAL A 155 -9.37 -5.56 -13.84
C VAL A 155 -10.59 -6.24 -13.23
N TYR A 156 -10.74 -6.15 -11.92
CA TYR A 156 -11.87 -6.74 -11.19
C TYR A 156 -12.58 -5.70 -10.33
N ILE A 157 -13.81 -6.02 -9.94
CA ILE A 157 -14.71 -5.09 -9.25
C ILE A 157 -14.96 -5.58 -7.83
N GLU A 158 -14.78 -4.70 -6.86
CA GLU A 158 -15.31 -4.86 -5.51
C GLU A 158 -16.53 -3.96 -5.37
N LEU A 159 -17.68 -4.57 -5.08
CA LEU A 159 -18.97 -3.90 -4.91
C LEU A 159 -19.31 -3.83 -3.42
N ILE A 160 -19.45 -2.62 -2.89
CA ILE A 160 -19.73 -2.36 -1.48
C ILE A 160 -21.22 -2.11 -1.36
N VAL A 161 -21.92 -3.10 -0.82
CA VAL A 161 -23.38 -3.25 -0.77
C VAL A 161 -23.89 -2.75 0.58
N ASP A 162 -24.71 -1.71 0.59
CA ASP A 162 -25.46 -1.23 1.75
C ASP A 162 -26.91 -1.75 1.75
N GLY A 163 -27.47 -2.08 0.59
CA GLY A 163 -28.86 -2.49 0.39
C GLY A 163 -29.82 -1.31 0.18
N GLU A 164 -29.35 -0.07 0.31
CA GLU A 164 -30.14 1.13 0.01
C GLU A 164 -29.69 1.73 -1.33
N ILE A 165 -28.44 2.16 -1.46
CA ILE A 165 -27.92 2.74 -2.71
C ILE A 165 -27.47 1.63 -3.67
N VAL A 166 -26.69 0.69 -3.17
CA VAL A 166 -26.23 -0.50 -3.88
C VAL A 166 -27.10 -1.68 -3.43
N ASP A 167 -28.14 -1.96 -4.21
CA ASP A 167 -29.09 -3.05 -3.96
C ASP A 167 -28.94 -4.16 -5.02
N LEU A 168 -28.52 -5.36 -4.58
CA LEU A 168 -28.30 -6.50 -5.46
C LEU A 168 -29.59 -7.02 -6.11
N ASN A 169 -30.77 -6.72 -5.57
CA ASN A 169 -32.05 -7.12 -6.17
C ASN A 169 -32.44 -6.25 -7.37
N ARG A 170 -31.76 -5.11 -7.56
CA ARG A 170 -32.09 -4.10 -8.58
C ARG A 170 -31.09 -4.03 -9.71
N ILE A 171 -29.90 -4.58 -9.52
CA ILE A 171 -28.86 -4.62 -10.55
C ILE A 171 -28.75 -6.02 -11.14
N ALA A 172 -28.49 -6.09 -12.44
CA ALA A 172 -28.10 -7.34 -13.08
C ALA A 172 -26.60 -7.57 -12.87
N LEU A 173 -26.24 -8.72 -12.31
CA LEU A 173 -24.87 -9.22 -12.37
C LEU A 173 -24.68 -9.99 -13.70
N PRO A 174 -23.52 -9.85 -14.37
CA PRO A 174 -23.25 -10.63 -15.58
C PRO A 174 -23.28 -12.13 -15.29
N ARG A 175 -23.92 -12.91 -16.17
CA ARG A 175 -24.12 -14.36 -15.96
C ARG A 175 -22.80 -15.14 -15.93
N GLU A 176 -21.80 -14.64 -16.63
CA GLU A 176 -20.46 -15.21 -16.75
C GLU A 176 -19.50 -14.70 -15.67
N ALA A 177 -19.90 -13.73 -14.85
CA ALA A 177 -19.07 -13.22 -13.78
C ALA A 177 -19.00 -14.22 -12.62
N VAL A 178 -17.78 -14.48 -12.14
CA VAL A 178 -17.58 -15.16 -10.87
C VAL A 178 -17.97 -14.19 -9.76
N VAL A 179 -18.98 -14.53 -8.97
CA VAL A 179 -19.39 -13.71 -7.83
C VAL A 179 -18.78 -14.30 -6.56
N ILE A 180 -17.98 -13.50 -5.86
CA ILE A 180 -17.40 -13.86 -4.56
C ILE A 180 -18.15 -13.06 -3.51
N ASP A 181 -18.96 -13.72 -2.69
CA ASP A 181 -19.77 -13.05 -1.66
C ASP A 181 -19.05 -13.04 -0.31
N GLU A 182 -18.47 -11.91 0.05
CA GLU A 182 -17.75 -11.69 1.32
C GLU A 182 -18.53 -10.76 2.27
N ARG A 183 -19.84 -10.54 2.01
CA ARG A 183 -20.67 -9.64 2.84
C ARG A 183 -20.87 -10.13 4.27
N PHE A 184 -20.67 -11.43 4.50
CA PHE A 184 -20.96 -12.11 5.77
C PHE A 184 -19.77 -12.93 6.28
N GLU A 185 -18.53 -12.52 6.00
CA GLU A 185 -17.36 -13.10 6.67
C GLU A 185 -17.40 -12.74 8.17
N GLU A 186 -18.26 -13.43 8.91
CA GLU A 186 -18.37 -13.40 10.36
C GLU A 186 -17.07 -13.95 10.97
N GLY A 187 -16.36 -13.13 11.74
CA GLY A 187 -15.57 -13.64 12.87
C GLY A 187 -14.21 -14.30 12.59
N LYS A 188 -13.59 -14.18 11.42
CA LYS A 188 -12.22 -14.71 11.22
C LYS A 188 -11.07 -13.88 11.83
N GLY A 189 -11.36 -12.85 12.65
CA GLY A 189 -10.33 -11.90 13.10
C GLY A 189 -10.52 -11.27 14.48
N LYS A 190 -11.23 -11.91 15.41
CA LYS A 190 -11.05 -11.67 16.86
C LYS A 190 -10.63 -12.98 17.53
N ARG A 191 -9.39 -13.40 17.28
CA ARG A 191 -8.66 -14.34 18.14
C ARG A 191 -7.37 -13.65 18.57
#